data_AF-A0A967L9E3-F1
#
_entry.id   AF-A0A967L9E3-F1
#
_cell.length_a   1.000
_cell.length_b   1.000
_cell.length_c   1.000
_cell.angle_alpha   90.00
_cell.angle_beta   90.00
_cell.angle_gamma   90.00
#
_symmetry.space_group_name_H-M   'P 1'
#
loop_
_entity.id
_entity.type
_entity.pdbx_description
1 polymer ?
#
loop_
_entity_poly.entity_id
_entity_poly.type
_entity_poly.pdbx_seq_one_letter_code
_entity_poly.pdbx_strand_id
1 'polypeptide(L)'
;RAFADLGVGTILVTNAAGGLRGTVQPPALMVIADHLNMMFRNPLRGGVLAGEQRFPDMSDPYDQELRAVARAVALERGIPLREGVYAAVTGPSYETPA
;
A
#
# COMPACT_ATOMS: atom_id res chain seq x y z
N ARG A 1 -11.40 -1.01 11.01
CA ARG A 1 -12.60 -1.55 11.70
C ARG A 1 -13.84 -0.76 11.30
N ALA A 2 -13.95 0.53 11.65
CA ALA A 2 -15.11 1.35 11.26
C ALA A 2 -15.60 1.20 9.80
N PHE A 3 -14.70 1.21 8.80
CA PHE A 3 -15.10 0.97 7.40
C PHE A 3 -15.68 -0.43 7.16
N ALA A 4 -15.09 -1.47 7.75
CA ALA A 4 -15.62 -2.82 7.68
C ALA A 4 -16.96 -2.94 8.41
N ASP A 5 -17.12 -2.28 9.56
CA ASP A 5 -18.38 -2.22 10.31
C ASP A 5 -19.49 -1.52 9.53
N LEU A 6 -19.13 -0.58 8.64
CA LEU A 6 -20.02 0.08 7.68
C LEU A 6 -20.26 -0.74 6.40
N GLY A 7 -19.68 -1.93 6.27
CA GLY A 7 -19.85 -2.81 5.10
C GLY A 7 -19.04 -2.42 3.87
N VAL A 8 -17.96 -1.65 4.02
CA VAL A 8 -17.07 -1.29 2.90
C VAL A 8 -16.29 -2.51 2.43
N GLY A 9 -16.46 -2.88 1.16
CA GLY A 9 -15.74 -4.00 0.52
C GLY A 9 -14.40 -3.63 -0.11
N THR A 10 -14.13 -2.34 -0.35
CA THR A 10 -12.90 -1.87 -1.00
C THR A 10 -12.40 -0.60 -0.33
N ILE A 11 -11.11 -0.55 -0.02
CA ILE A 11 -10.45 0.65 0.53
C ILE A 11 -9.41 1.17 -0.46
N LEU A 12 -9.51 2.46 -0.80
CA LEU A 12 -8.48 3.17 -1.56
C LEU A 12 -7.63 3.96 -0.56
N VAL A 13 -6.33 3.68 -0.52
CA VAL A 13 -5.36 4.38 0.34
C VAL A 13 -4.39 5.18 -0.52
N THR A 14 -4.06 6.38 -0.07
CA THR A 14 -3.09 7.26 -0.73
C THR A 14 -2.11 7.80 0.29
N ASN A 15 -0.86 8.00 -0.12
CA ASN A 15 0.18 8.60 0.71
C ASN A 15 1.22 9.32 -0.16
N ALA A 16 2.01 10.18 0.50
CA ALA A 16 3.28 10.65 -0.05
C ALA A 16 4.40 9.68 0.37
N ALA A 17 5.37 9.46 -0.52
CA ALA A 17 6.52 8.58 -0.28
C ALA A 17 7.78 9.08 -0.99
N GLY A 18 8.95 8.78 -0.42
CA GLY A 18 10.23 8.92 -1.09
C GLY A 18 10.46 7.80 -2.11
N GLY A 19 10.98 8.14 -3.29
CA GLY A 19 11.33 7.17 -4.32
C GLY A 19 12.72 6.59 -4.11
N LEU A 20 12.83 5.28 -3.90
CA LEU A 20 14.14 4.60 -3.73
C LEU A 20 14.80 4.21 -5.06
N ARG A 21 13.99 3.98 -6.10
CA ARG A 21 14.50 3.63 -7.43
C ARG A 21 14.83 4.92 -8.19
N GLY A 22 16.07 5.08 -8.62
CA GLY A 22 16.53 6.29 -9.32
C GLY A 22 15.76 6.66 -10.60
N THR A 23 15.01 5.72 -11.19
CA THR A 23 14.12 5.96 -12.33
C THR A 23 12.76 6.55 -11.97
N VAL A 24 12.44 6.69 -10.67
CA VAL A 24 11.19 7.24 -10.16
C VAL A 24 11.50 8.61 -9.55
N GLN A 25 11.28 9.65 -10.35
CA GLN A 25 11.56 11.04 -9.96
C GLN A 25 10.25 11.80 -9.75
N PRO A 26 10.15 12.67 -8.72
CA PRO A 26 8.97 13.50 -8.53
C PRO A 26 8.75 14.49 -9.70
N PRO A 27 7.48 14.75 -10.10
CA PRO A 27 6.27 14.08 -9.64
C PRO A 27 6.10 12.70 -10.28
N ALA A 28 5.82 11.69 -9.46
CA ALA A 28 5.52 10.34 -9.94
C ALA A 28 4.32 9.77 -9.20
N LEU A 29 3.40 9.15 -9.95
CA LEU A 29 2.31 8.35 -9.40
C LEU A 29 2.70 6.87 -9.44
N MET A 30 2.48 6.18 -8.33
CA MET A 30 2.79 4.76 -8.20
C MET A 30 1.60 4.00 -7.61
N VAL A 31 1.23 2.89 -8.24
CA VAL A 31 0.36 1.86 -7.65
C VAL A 31 1.22 0.95 -6.79
N ILE A 32 0.77 0.68 -5.57
CA ILE A 32 1.44 -0.25 -4.66
C ILE A 32 1.01 -1.67 -5.05
N ALA A 33 1.98 -2.51 -5.38
CA ALA A 33 1.79 -3.93 -5.68
C ALA A 33 2.00 -4.83 -4.46
N ASP A 34 2.86 -4.39 -3.55
CA ASP A 34 3.22 -5.12 -2.33
C ASP A 34 3.83 -4.16 -1.30
N HIS A 35 4.05 -4.60 -0.06
CA HIS A 35 4.72 -3.82 0.96
C HIS A 35 5.68 -4.60 1.86
N LEU A 36 6.63 -3.85 2.42
CA LEU A 36 7.45 -4.28 3.53
C LEU A 36 7.04 -3.52 4.79
N ASN A 37 6.65 -4.24 5.85
CA ASN A 37 6.40 -3.62 7.14
C ASN A 37 7.70 -3.57 7.96
N MET A 38 8.32 -2.38 8.00
CA MET A 38 9.52 -2.08 8.80
C MET A 38 9.19 -1.18 10.00
N MET A 39 7.93 -1.15 10.44
CA MET A 39 7.50 -0.30 11.56
C MET A 39 7.80 -0.92 12.93
N PHE A 40 8.41 -2.11 12.98
CA PHE A 40 8.69 -2.90 14.19
C PHE A 40 7.45 -3.16 15.08
N ARG A 41 6.26 -3.01 14.50
CA ARG A 41 4.96 -3.18 15.15
C ARG A 41 3.99 -3.82 14.16
N ASN A 42 3.06 -4.61 14.68
CA ASN A 42 2.00 -5.22 13.89
C ASN A 42 0.63 -4.84 14.51
N PRO A 43 -0.32 -4.30 13.72
CA PRO A 43 -1.62 -3.88 14.22
C PRO A 43 -2.50 -5.03 14.73
N LEU A 44 -2.22 -6.26 14.32
CA LEU A 44 -2.95 -7.47 14.71
C LEU A 44 -2.37 -8.15 15.96
N ARG A 45 -1.33 -7.58 16.58
CA ARG A 45 -0.78 -8.12 17.83
C ARG A 45 -1.81 -7.97 18.96
N GLY A 46 -2.27 -9.08 19.52
CA GLY A 46 -3.20 -9.11 20.65
C GLY A 46 -4.23 -10.24 20.57
N GLY A 47 -5.37 -10.04 21.23
CA GLY A 47 -6.54 -10.90 21.10
C GLY A 47 -7.24 -10.71 19.75
N VAL A 48 -7.82 -11.78 19.21
CA VAL A 48 -8.63 -11.73 17.98
C VAL A 48 -10.06 -11.33 18.34
N LEU A 49 -10.64 -10.40 17.60
CA LEU A 49 -12.06 -10.03 17.78
C LEU A 49 -13.00 -10.90 16.94
N ALA A 50 -14.28 -10.86 17.26
CA ALA A 50 -15.31 -11.52 16.47
C ALA A 50 -15.26 -11.04 15.00
N GLY A 51 -15.22 -11.99 14.06
CA GLY A 51 -15.13 -11.70 12.63
C GLY A 51 -13.71 -11.51 12.08
N GLU A 52 -12.68 -11.51 12.91
CA GLU A 52 -11.28 -11.39 12.47
C GLU A 52 -10.60 -12.76 12.29
N GLN A 53 -9.62 -12.82 11.39
CA GLN A 53 -8.75 -13.98 11.21
C GLN A 53 -7.52 -13.87 12.10
N ARG A 54 -7.12 -14.98 12.73
CA ARG A 54 -5.88 -15.01 13.54
C ARG A 54 -4.62 -14.84 12.69
N PHE A 55 -4.61 -15.44 11.50
CA PHE A 55 -3.47 -15.47 10.59
C PHE A 55 -3.96 -15.13 9.17
N PRO A 56 -4.15 -13.84 8.85
CA PRO A 56 -4.54 -13.44 7.52
C PRO A 56 -3.43 -13.76 6.51
N ASP A 57 -3.83 -14.22 5.34
CA ASP A 57 -2.93 -14.37 4.20
C ASP A 57 -2.54 -13.00 3.64
N MET A 58 -1.27 -12.87 3.25
CA MET A 58 -0.69 -11.65 2.70
C MET A 58 -0.08 -11.92 1.31
N SER A 59 -0.55 -12.95 0.61
CA SER A 59 -0.03 -13.31 -0.72
C SER A 59 -0.51 -12.33 -1.80
N ASP A 60 -1.66 -11.69 -1.62
CA ASP A 60 -2.16 -10.60 -2.46
C ASP A 60 -2.91 -9.53 -1.64
N PRO A 61 -2.20 -8.69 -0.86
CA PRO A 61 -2.85 -7.66 -0.03
C PRO A 61 -3.30 -6.43 -0.84
N TYR A 62 -2.89 -6.34 -2.11
CA TYR A 62 -3.24 -5.28 -3.06
C TYR A 62 -3.87 -5.87 -4.31
N ASP A 63 -5.21 -5.93 -4.28
CA ASP A 63 -6.07 -6.55 -5.29
C ASP A 63 -5.57 -6.35 -6.73
N GLN A 64 -5.25 -7.47 -7.40
CA GLN A 64 -4.70 -7.48 -8.75
C GLN A 64 -5.63 -6.84 -9.79
N GLU A 65 -6.95 -6.99 -9.65
CA GLU A 65 -7.94 -6.44 -10.59
C GLU A 65 -8.02 -4.92 -10.47
N LEU A 66 -8.04 -4.39 -9.25
CA LEU A 66 -8.01 -2.94 -9.00
C LEU A 66 -6.72 -2.30 -9.53
N ARG A 67 -5.57 -2.98 -9.39
CA ARG A 67 -4.32 -2.52 -10.01
C ARG A 67 -4.40 -2.51 -11.54
N ALA A 68 -5.04 -3.52 -12.13
CA ALA A 68 -5.25 -3.57 -13.58
C ALA A 68 -6.15 -2.41 -14.07
N VAL A 69 -7.22 -2.11 -13.35
CA VAL A 69 -8.10 -0.95 -13.62
C VAL A 69 -7.30 0.35 -13.55
N ALA A 70 -6.48 0.54 -12.51
CA ALA A 70 -5.66 1.73 -12.36
C ALA A 70 -4.68 1.92 -13.54
N ARG A 71 -4.02 0.84 -14.00
CA ARG A 71 -3.13 0.87 -15.17
C ARG A 71 -3.88 1.21 -16.45
N ALA A 72 -5.06 0.63 -16.67
CA ALA A 72 -5.87 0.89 -17.86
C ALA A 72 -6.31 2.37 -17.92
N VAL A 73 -6.82 2.91 -16.81
CA VAL A 73 -7.24 4.31 -16.72
C VAL A 73 -6.05 5.26 -16.90
N ALA A 74 -4.90 4.96 -16.30
CA ALA A 74 -3.70 5.78 -16.47
C ALA A 74 -3.24 5.82 -17.92
N LEU A 75 -3.25 4.67 -18.62
CA LEU A 75 -2.94 4.60 -20.05
C LEU A 75 -3.92 5.43 -20.88
N GLU A 76 -5.23 5.28 -20.65
CA GLU A 76 -6.27 6.04 -21.35
C GLU A 76 -6.11 7.56 -21.17
N ARG A 77 -5.68 7.98 -19.97
CA ARG A 77 -5.48 9.39 -19.62
C ARG A 77 -4.08 9.93 -19.95
N GLY A 78 -3.18 9.10 -20.48
CA GLY A 78 -1.80 9.49 -20.74
C GLY A 78 -1.00 9.83 -19.47
N ILE A 79 -1.39 9.27 -18.32
CA ILE A 79 -0.74 9.48 -17.03
C ILE A 79 0.36 8.43 -16.85
N PRO A 80 1.64 8.83 -16.70
CA PRO A 80 2.70 7.88 -16.36
C PRO A 80 2.44 7.25 -14.98
N LEU A 81 2.12 5.96 -14.98
CA LEU A 81 1.87 5.20 -13.75
C LEU A 81 2.98 4.17 -13.53
N ARG A 82 3.60 4.23 -12.37
CA ARG A 82 4.57 3.24 -11.91
C ARG A 82 3.88 2.18 -11.06
N GLU A 83 4.54 1.05 -10.89
CA GLU A 83 4.11 -0.01 -9.97
C GLU A 83 5.33 -0.47 -9.16
N GLY A 84 5.14 -0.71 -7.85
CA GLY A 84 6.26 -1.05 -6.98
C GLY A 84 5.88 -1.51 -5.59
N VAL A 85 6.91 -1.78 -4.79
CA VAL A 85 6.81 -2.23 -3.40
C VAL A 85 6.97 -1.02 -2.47
N TYR A 86 6.08 -0.86 -1.49
CA TYR A 86 6.13 0.21 -0.50
C TYR A 86 6.77 -0.26 0.80
N ALA A 87 7.79 0.45 1.31
CA ALA A 87 8.35 0.17 2.63
C ALA A 87 7.76 1.14 3.66
N ALA A 88 7.05 0.60 4.66
CA ALA A 88 6.51 1.38 5.76
C ALA A 88 7.53 1.42 6.91
N VAL A 89 7.98 2.62 7.28
CA VAL A 89 8.90 2.87 8.41
C VAL A 89 8.22 3.72 9.48
N THR A 90 8.79 3.78 10.67
CA THR A 90 8.20 4.50 11.82
C THR A 90 8.28 6.03 11.72
N GLY A 91 9.31 6.57 11.07
CA GLY A 91 9.63 8.00 11.18
C GLY A 91 9.95 8.43 12.64
N PRO A 92 9.89 9.73 12.97
CA PRO A 92 9.51 10.86 12.12
C PRO A 92 10.66 11.46 11.29
N SER A 93 11.90 11.04 11.55
CA SER A 93 13.04 11.45 10.72
C SER A 93 12.94 10.83 9.33
N TYR A 94 13.40 11.55 8.31
CA TYR A 94 13.71 10.94 7.01
C TYR A 94 14.85 9.92 7.12
N GLU A 95 14.99 9.10 6.09
CA GLU A 95 16.03 8.09 5.99
C GLU A 95 17.41 8.72 5.73
N THR A 96 18.46 8.10 6.25
CA THR A 96 19.85 8.44 5.93
C THR A 96 20.26 7.86 4.57
N PRO A 97 21.34 8.35 3.93
CA PRO A 97 21.83 7.78 2.66
C PRO A 97 22.49 6.38 2.74
N ALA A 98 22.93 5.94 3.94
CA ALA A 98 23.56 4.65 4.15
C ALA A 98 22.57 3.49 4.01
#